data_AF-A0A7X7TYL0-F1
#
_entry.id   AF-A0A7X7TYL0-F1
#
_cell.length_a   1.000
_cell.length_b   1.000
_cell.length_c   1.000
_cell.angle_alpha   90.00
_cell.angle_beta   90.00
_cell.angle_gamma   90.00
#
_symmetry.space_group_name_H-M   'P 1'
#
loop_
_entity.id
_entity.type
_entity.pdbx_description
1 polymer ?
#
loop_
_entity_poly.entity_id
_entity_poly.type
_entity_poly.pdbx_seq_one_letter_code
_entity_poly.pdbx_strand_id
1 'polypeptide(L)'
;SDAAVVYVYLEDSAGKSAVVSYPDSTLAYAPVWLEWKIPLSSFAGVNAAKIKKMCIGVGDRKNPVAGGAGLIYIDDIRIIKP
;
A
#
# COMPACT_ATOMS: atom_id res chain seq x y z
N SER A 1 -2.06 20.96 -4.75
CA SER A 1 -1.44 19.66 -5.03
C SER A 1 -2.53 18.60 -4.97
N ASP A 2 -2.55 17.63 -5.89
CA ASP A 2 -3.40 16.46 -5.69
C ASP A 2 -2.99 15.76 -4.40
N ALA A 3 -3.98 15.34 -3.63
CA ALA A 3 -3.75 14.70 -2.34
C ALA A 3 -3.13 13.32 -2.57
N ALA A 4 -1.94 13.09 -2.01
CA ALA A 4 -1.22 11.85 -2.28
C ALA A 4 -1.74 10.72 -1.39
N VAL A 5 -2.21 9.64 -2.03
CA VAL A 5 -2.76 8.46 -1.34
C VAL A 5 -1.67 7.41 -1.17
N VAL A 6 -1.60 6.78 0.00
CA VAL A 6 -0.68 5.64 0.23
C VAL A 6 -1.32 4.37 -0.31
N TYR A 7 -0.55 3.53 -0.99
CA TYR A 7 -1.01 2.24 -1.52
C TYR A 7 -0.04 1.12 -1.18
N VAL A 8 -0.57 -0.11 -1.14
CA VAL A 8 0.18 -1.36 -1.08
C VAL A 8 -0.07 -2.14 -2.38
N TYR A 9 1.02 -2.57 -3.01
CA TYR A 9 1.02 -3.48 -4.15
C TYR A 9 1.61 -4.81 -3.72
N LEU A 10 0.94 -5.92 -4.06
CA LEU A 10 1.45 -7.27 -3.87
C LEU A 10 1.56 -8.00 -5.22
N GLU A 11 2.62 -8.78 -5.39
CA GLU A 11 2.81 -9.70 -6.52
C GLU A 11 3.14 -11.11 -6.00
N ASP A 12 2.43 -12.11 -6.51
CA ASP A 12 2.69 -13.51 -6.20
C ASP A 12 3.74 -14.15 -7.10
N SER A 13 4.14 -15.37 -6.77
CA SER A 13 5.15 -16.13 -7.51
C SER A 13 4.78 -16.36 -8.98
N ALA A 14 3.50 -16.38 -9.32
CA ALA A 14 2.99 -16.53 -10.68
C ALA A 14 2.91 -15.20 -11.45
N GLY A 15 3.28 -14.08 -10.83
CA GLY A 15 3.25 -12.74 -11.43
C GLY A 15 1.87 -12.08 -11.38
N LYS A 16 0.88 -12.66 -10.69
CA LYS A 16 -0.40 -11.99 -10.47
C LYS A 16 -0.20 -10.91 -9.43
N SER A 17 -0.87 -9.78 -9.62
CA SER A 17 -0.73 -8.65 -8.70
C SER A 17 -2.01 -7.87 -8.49
N ALA A 18 -2.09 -7.20 -7.35
CA ALA A 18 -3.17 -6.31 -6.97
C ALA A 18 -2.64 -5.12 -6.18
N VAL A 19 -3.37 -4.00 -6.24
CA VAL A 19 -3.09 -2.77 -5.50
C VAL A 19 -4.28 -2.48 -4.60
N VAL A 20 -4.00 -2.13 -3.35
CA VAL A 20 -4.99 -1.58 -2.42
C VAL A 20 -4.50 -0.20 -2.00
N SER A 21 -5.36 0.80 -2.15
CA SER A 21 -5.10 2.18 -1.73
C SER A 21 -5.78 2.47 -0.39
N TYR A 22 -5.18 3.35 0.41
CA TYR A 22 -5.88 3.95 1.54
C TYR A 22 -7.09 4.74 1.01
N PRO A 23 -8.23 4.80 1.72
CA PRO A 23 -9.45 5.43 1.20
C PRO A 23 -9.28 6.91 0.83
N ASP A 24 -8.33 7.59 1.46
CA ASP A 24 -8.03 9.00 1.25
C ASP A 24 -6.53 9.29 1.48
N SER A 25 -6.18 10.57 1.61
CA SER A 25 -4.80 11.02 1.79
C SER A 25 -4.36 11.17 3.25
N THR A 26 -5.24 10.94 4.22
CA THR A 26 -4.95 11.21 5.64
C THR A 26 -3.74 10.44 6.14
N LEU A 27 -3.54 9.20 5.68
CA LEU A 27 -2.38 8.39 6.06
C LEU A 27 -1.04 9.03 5.66
N ALA A 28 -0.98 9.72 4.52
CA ALA A 28 0.24 10.37 4.05
C ALA A 28 0.60 11.64 4.84
N TYR A 29 -0.35 12.24 5.54
CA TYR A 29 -0.19 13.52 6.25
C TYR A 29 -0.40 13.42 7.77
N ALA A 30 -0.64 12.22 8.29
CA ALA A 30 -0.94 12.02 9.70
C ALA A 30 0.27 12.40 10.59
N PRO A 31 0.09 13.26 11.61
CA PRO A 31 1.15 13.61 12.55
C PRO A 31 1.36 12.53 13.63
N VAL A 32 0.63 11.41 13.55
CA VAL A 32 0.62 10.31 14.51
C VAL A 32 0.65 8.99 13.75
N TRP A 33 1.07 7.92 14.43
CA TRP A 33 1.02 6.57 13.89
C TRP A 33 -0.42 6.11 13.68
N LEU A 34 -0.70 5.61 12.48
CA LEU A 34 -1.98 5.00 12.12
C LEU A 34 -1.76 3.53 11.76
N GLU A 35 -2.54 2.63 12.36
CA GLU A 35 -2.58 1.23 11.93
C GLU A 35 -3.51 1.11 10.71
N TRP A 36 -3.00 0.52 9.63
CA TRP A 36 -3.80 0.20 8.45
C TRP A 36 -3.96 -1.31 8.30
N LYS A 37 -5.14 -1.81 8.68
CA LYS A 37 -5.50 -3.22 8.47
C LYS A 37 -6.08 -3.40 7.06
N ILE A 38 -5.43 -4.25 6.27
CA ILE A 38 -5.89 -4.63 4.93
C ILE A 38 -6.29 -6.11 4.96
N PRO A 39 -7.57 -6.45 4.75
CA PRO A 39 -7.96 -7.84 4.54
C PRO A 39 -7.20 -8.43 3.35
N LEU A 40 -6.62 -9.63 3.49
CA LEU A 40 -5.91 -10.26 2.37
C LEU A 40 -6.81 -10.48 1.15
N SER A 41 -8.13 -10.61 1.35
CA SER A 41 -9.13 -10.69 0.27
C SER A 41 -9.23 -9.43 -0.58
N SER A 42 -8.74 -8.27 -0.12
CA SER A 42 -8.69 -7.04 -0.91
C SER A 42 -7.71 -7.13 -2.08
N PHE A 43 -6.74 -8.06 -2.03
CA PHE A 43 -5.80 -8.33 -3.11
C PHE A 43 -6.36 -9.37 -4.08
N ALA A 44 -7.46 -9.03 -4.77
CA ALA A 44 -8.18 -9.95 -5.64
C ALA A 44 -7.26 -10.59 -6.72
N GLY A 45 -7.35 -11.90 -6.86
CA GLY A 45 -6.59 -12.67 -7.85
C GLY A 45 -5.14 -13.01 -7.45
N VAL A 46 -4.62 -12.46 -6.35
CA VAL A 46 -3.28 -12.76 -5.84
C VAL A 46 -3.32 -13.98 -4.92
N ASN A 47 -2.36 -14.90 -5.06
CA ASN A 47 -2.16 -15.96 -4.08
C ASN A 47 -1.38 -15.44 -2.85
N ALA A 48 -2.10 -15.09 -1.78
CA ALA A 48 -1.51 -14.57 -0.54
C ALA A 48 -0.51 -15.52 0.15
N ALA A 49 -0.54 -16.83 -0.14
CA ALA A 49 0.41 -17.79 0.39
C ALA A 49 1.74 -17.85 -0.41
N LYS A 50 1.85 -17.11 -1.52
CA LYS A 50 3.01 -17.14 -2.43
C LYS A 50 3.47 -15.74 -2.86
N ILE A 51 3.35 -14.74 -1.99
CA ILE A 51 3.85 -13.38 -2.26
C ILE A 51 5.37 -13.39 -2.40
N LYS A 52 5.89 -12.77 -3.46
CA LYS A 52 7.33 -12.59 -3.68
C LYS A 52 7.77 -11.14 -3.74
N LYS A 53 6.83 -10.19 -3.87
CA LYS A 53 7.11 -8.76 -3.92
C LYS A 53 6.01 -7.98 -3.24
N MET A 54 6.41 -6.99 -2.45
CA MET A 54 5.55 -5.97 -1.88
C MET A 54 6.14 -4.60 -2.23
N CYS A 55 5.28 -3.65 -2.58
CA CYS A 55 5.65 -2.24 -2.70
C CYS A 55 4.67 -1.40 -1.88
N ILE A 56 5.21 -0.44 -1.14
CA ILE A 56 4.43 0.61 -0.47
C ILE A 56 4.79 1.91 -1.20
N GLY A 57 3.79 2.64 -1.68
CA GLY A 57 4.00 3.83 -2.48
C GLY A 57 3.01 4.94 -2.14
N VAL A 58 3.29 6.13 -2.66
CA VAL A 58 2.53 7.36 -2.42
C VAL A 58 2.15 7.95 -3.77
N GLY A 59 0.88 8.32 -3.95
CA GLY A 59 0.34 8.88 -5.18
C GLY A 59 -0.28 7.84 -6.13
N ASP A 60 -0.46 8.22 -7.39
CA ASP A 60 -1.03 7.34 -8.43
C ASP A 60 0.05 6.44 -9.05
N ARG A 61 -0.02 5.13 -8.77
CA ARG A 61 0.89 4.14 -9.35
C ARG A 61 0.78 4.05 -10.88
N LYS A 62 -0.40 4.28 -11.45
CA LYS A 62 -0.66 4.17 -12.89
C LYS A 62 -0.20 5.40 -13.65
N ASN A 63 -0.24 6.57 -13.00
CA ASN A 63 0.18 7.84 -13.57
C ASN A 63 1.18 8.55 -12.62
N PRO A 64 2.41 8.04 -12.50
CA PRO A 64 3.39 8.62 -11.58
C PRO A 64 3.75 10.03 -12.02
N VAL A 65 3.55 10.99 -11.13
CA VAL A 65 3.97 12.39 -11.29
C VAL A 65 5.03 12.72 -10.27
N ALA A 66 6.01 13.54 -10.65
CA ALA A 66 7.01 14.03 -9.71
C ALA A 66 6.30 14.86 -8.61
N GLY A 67 6.40 14.37 -7.37
CA GLY A 67 5.91 15.08 -6.19
C GLY A 67 6.99 15.93 -5.52
N GLY A 68 6.62 16.54 -4.39
CA GLY A 68 7.61 17.14 -3.48
C GLY A 68 8.41 16.06 -2.72
N ALA A 69 9.48 16.49 -2.06
CA ALA A 69 10.21 15.62 -1.12
C ALA A 69 9.44 15.54 0.21
N GLY A 70 9.44 14.36 0.83
CA GLY A 70 8.80 14.10 2.12
C GLY A 70 9.36 12.85 2.78
N LEU A 71 8.95 12.61 4.02
CA LEU A 71 9.37 11.46 4.81
C LEU A 71 8.14 10.70 5.30
N ILE A 72 8.12 9.38 5.06
CA ILE A 72 7.12 8.47 5.62
C ILE A 72 7.87 7.41 6.42
N TYR A 73 7.38 7.15 7.63
CA TYR A 73 7.84 6.06 8.46
C TYR A 73 6.87 4.88 8.35
N ILE A 74 7.41 3.67 8.26
CA ILE A 74 6.64 2.43 8.14
C ILE A 74 7.25 1.45 9.12
N ASP A 75 6.41 0.84 9.96
CA ASP A 75 6.81 -0.16 10.93
C ASP A 75 5.74 -1.26 11.06
N ASP A 76 6.03 -2.33 11.81
CA ASP A 76 5.10 -3.40 12.18
C ASP A 76 4.36 -4.05 10.99
N ILE A 77 5.06 -4.25 9.87
CA ILE A 77 4.52 -4.99 8.74
C ILE A 77 4.35 -6.47 9.13
N ARG A 78 3.11 -6.88 9.33
CA ARG A 78 2.78 -8.21 9.84
C ARG A 78 1.52 -8.80 9.21
N ILE A 79 1.47 -10.13 9.18
CA ILE A 79 0.24 -10.89 8.95
C ILE A 79 -0.34 -11.23 10.32
N ILE A 80 -1.60 -10.85 10.55
CA ILE A 80 -2.34 -11.21 11.77
C ILE A 80 -3.50 -12.15 11.43
N LYS A 81 -3.86 -12.99 12.39
CA LYS A 81 -5.13 -13.72 12.33
C LYS A 81 -6.29 -12.75 12.64
N PRO A 82 -7.47 -12.97 12.05
CA PRO A 82 -8.68 -12.22 12.42
C PRO A 82 -8.97 -12.28 13.92
#